data_AF-A0A848UW58-F1
#
_entry.id   AF-A0A848UW58-F1
#
_cell.length_a   1.000
_cell.length_b   1.000
_cell.length_c   1.000
_cell.angle_alpha   90.00
_cell.angle_beta   90.00
_cell.angle_gamma   90.00
#
_symmetry.space_group_name_H-M   'P 1'
#
loop_
_entity.id
_entity.type
_entity.pdbx_description
1 polymer ?
#
loop_
_entity_poly.entity_id
_entity_poly.type
_entity_poly.pdbx_seq_one_letter_code
_entity_poly.pdbx_strand_id
1 'polypeptide(L)'
;MKLTLSICIWACCAQPLLSQTFLNAATAVGIDVHVYDNLHGAGVSFVDFDQDGLDDLTFCEDSQIKFYRNNQGDVEELVLSIEVSNNANHPIWVDYDNDGDLDFFISQMQGPNLLFEQTSAMVFENVTSDVGLPLLMDPSFGCSWGDYDRDGDL
;
A
#
# COMPACT_ATOMS: atom_id res chain seq x y z
N MET A 1 -63.19 43.67 5.56
CA MET A 1 -62.48 42.45 5.12
C MET A 1 -61.29 42.89 4.27
N LYS A 2 -60.10 42.99 4.88
CA LYS A 2 -58.84 43.29 4.20
C LYS A 2 -57.96 42.04 4.34
N LEU A 3 -57.66 41.36 3.24
CA LEU A 3 -56.67 40.29 3.24
C LEU A 3 -55.28 40.92 3.06
N THR A 4 -54.39 40.69 4.02
CA THR A 4 -52.97 40.98 3.89
C THR A 4 -52.29 39.69 3.45
N LEU A 5 -51.71 39.68 2.25
CA LEU A 5 -50.93 38.56 1.73
C LEU A 5 -49.48 38.72 2.22
N SER A 6 -49.03 37.86 3.14
CA SER A 6 -47.61 37.77 3.50
C SER A 6 -46.93 36.76 2.59
N ILE A 7 -46.04 37.26 1.72
CA ILE A 7 -45.14 36.42 0.91
C ILE A 7 -43.89 36.17 1.75
N CYS A 8 -43.71 34.93 2.23
CA CYS A 8 -42.44 34.49 2.78
C CYS A 8 -41.51 34.12 1.61
N ILE A 9 -40.49 34.94 1.38
CA ILE A 9 -39.39 34.59 0.48
C ILE A 9 -38.42 33.73 1.28
N TRP A 10 -38.43 32.42 1.02
CA TRP A 10 -37.39 31.52 1.50
C TRP A 10 -36.12 31.79 0.68
N ALA A 11 -35.17 32.48 1.28
CA ALA A 11 -33.83 32.59 0.70
C ALA A 11 -33.13 31.23 0.85
N CYS A 12 -33.08 30.46 -0.24
CA CYS A 12 -32.25 29.28 -0.32
C CYS A 12 -30.79 29.73 -0.33
N CYS A 13 -30.12 29.74 0.83
CA CYS A 13 -28.67 29.93 0.90
C CYS A 13 -28.01 28.69 0.29
N ALA A 14 -27.57 28.78 -0.97
CA ALA A 14 -26.64 27.82 -1.53
C ALA A 14 -25.30 28.00 -0.80
N GLN A 15 -24.91 27.02 0.03
CA GLN A 15 -23.56 27.01 0.56
C GLN A 15 -22.60 26.69 -0.60
N PRO A 16 -21.52 27.47 -0.78
CA PRO A 16 -20.51 27.12 -1.78
C PRO A 16 -19.93 25.76 -1.38
N LEU A 17 -20.05 24.77 -2.27
CA LEU A 17 -19.30 23.53 -2.18
C LEU A 17 -17.82 23.91 -2.20
N LEU A 18 -17.16 23.87 -1.04
CA LEU A 18 -15.72 24.01 -0.97
C LEU A 18 -15.13 22.79 -1.66
N SER A 19 -14.37 23.03 -2.73
CA SER A 19 -13.54 21.98 -3.34
C SER A 19 -12.59 21.47 -2.27
N GLN A 20 -12.47 20.15 -2.13
CA GLN A 20 -11.39 19.56 -1.36
C GLN A 20 -10.06 20.04 -1.95
N THR A 21 -9.23 20.65 -1.12
CA THR A 21 -7.84 20.98 -1.48
C THR A 21 -6.94 19.88 -0.93
N PHE A 22 -6.10 19.31 -1.77
CA PHE A 22 -5.06 18.38 -1.35
C PHE A 22 -3.74 19.15 -1.24
N LEU A 23 -3.01 18.95 -0.15
CA LEU A 23 -1.67 19.49 0.05
C LEU A 23 -0.70 18.31 0.05
N ASN A 24 0.44 18.47 -0.63
CA ASN A 24 1.51 17.49 -0.52
C ASN A 24 2.07 17.54 0.91
N ALA A 25 1.91 16.46 1.65
CA ALA A 25 2.45 16.29 3.01
C ALA A 25 3.71 15.41 3.04
N ALA A 26 4.06 14.73 1.96
CA ALA A 26 5.11 13.71 1.94
C ALA A 26 6.48 14.29 2.35
N THR A 27 6.90 15.39 1.72
CA THR A 27 8.16 16.07 2.06
C THR A 27 8.19 16.57 3.52
N ALA A 28 7.04 16.95 4.09
CA ALA A 28 6.97 17.44 5.47
C ALA A 28 7.20 16.33 6.51
N VAL A 29 6.93 15.08 6.13
CA VAL A 29 7.16 13.89 6.96
C VAL A 29 8.42 13.12 6.55
N GLY A 30 9.30 13.73 5.72
CA GLY A 30 10.57 13.13 5.32
C GLY A 30 10.48 12.12 4.18
N ILE A 31 9.31 11.94 3.56
CA ILE A 31 9.12 11.11 2.38
C ILE A 31 9.26 12.02 1.16
N ASP A 32 10.48 12.19 0.67
CA ASP A 32 10.81 13.02 -0.50
C ASP A 32 11.37 12.14 -1.63
N VAL A 33 10.59 11.13 -2.02
CA VAL A 33 10.97 10.19 -3.07
C VAL A 33 10.46 10.67 -4.41
N HIS A 34 11.38 10.72 -5.38
CA HIS A 34 11.08 11.07 -6.75
C HIS A 34 11.70 10.08 -7.71
N VAL A 35 10.88 9.28 -8.37
CA VAL A 35 11.32 8.40 -9.44
C VAL A 35 11.35 9.21 -10.75
N TYR A 36 12.55 9.54 -11.22
CA TYR A 36 12.80 10.16 -12.52
C TYR A 36 13.55 9.16 -13.43
N ASP A 37 13.39 9.29 -14.75
CA ASP A 37 14.02 8.48 -15.82
C ASP A 37 13.52 7.03 -16.00
N ASN A 38 12.76 6.73 -17.08
CA ASN A 38 12.42 5.40 -17.67
C ASN A 38 12.10 4.20 -16.73
N LEU A 39 12.06 4.44 -15.43
CA LEU A 39 11.71 3.52 -14.37
C LEU A 39 10.19 3.55 -14.25
N HIS A 40 9.61 2.37 -14.18
CA HIS A 40 8.17 2.20 -14.24
C HIS A 40 7.53 2.65 -12.93
N GLY A 41 6.26 3.05 -12.99
CA GLY A 41 5.49 3.36 -11.78
C GLY A 41 5.54 2.19 -10.80
N ALA A 42 5.80 2.50 -9.54
CA ALA A 42 5.81 1.58 -8.42
C ALA A 42 4.45 1.54 -7.73
N GLY A 43 4.09 0.39 -7.20
CA GLY A 43 2.98 0.23 -6.27
C GLY A 43 3.33 0.80 -4.90
N VAL A 44 2.27 1.09 -4.15
CA VAL A 44 2.30 1.55 -2.77
C VAL A 44 1.29 0.74 -1.96
N SER A 45 1.65 0.38 -0.75
CA SER A 45 0.78 -0.31 0.21
C SER A 45 0.73 0.46 1.52
N PHE A 46 -0.47 0.53 2.10
CA PHE A 46 -0.73 1.08 3.43
C PHE A 46 -1.38 0.00 4.28
N VAL A 47 -0.62 -0.57 5.20
CA VAL A 47 -1.04 -1.67 6.10
C VAL A 47 -0.20 -1.59 7.37
N ASP A 48 -0.80 -1.91 8.51
CA ASP A 48 -0.12 -2.14 9.80
C ASP A 48 0.69 -3.44 9.76
N PHE A 49 1.90 -3.41 9.19
CA PHE A 49 2.69 -4.63 8.95
C PHE A 49 3.41 -5.13 10.21
N ASP A 50 3.54 -4.29 11.24
CA ASP A 50 4.20 -4.66 12.49
C ASP A 50 3.24 -4.84 13.67
N GLN A 51 1.94 -4.70 13.41
CA GLN A 51 0.83 -4.91 14.34
C GLN A 51 0.84 -3.94 15.53
N ASP A 52 1.32 -2.71 15.34
CA ASP A 52 1.29 -1.67 16.37
C ASP A 52 -0.04 -0.89 16.43
N GLY A 53 -0.94 -1.16 15.49
CA GLY A 53 -2.26 -0.55 15.37
C GLY A 53 -2.29 0.71 14.49
N LEU A 54 -1.21 1.04 13.79
CA LEU A 54 -1.10 2.16 12.87
C LEU A 54 -0.75 1.66 11.47
N ASP A 55 -1.44 2.19 10.45
CA ASP A 55 -1.08 1.85 9.08
C ASP A 55 0.33 2.38 8.75
N ASP A 56 1.20 1.47 8.34
CA ASP A 56 2.55 1.74 7.85
C ASP A 56 2.55 1.88 6.34
N LEU A 57 3.69 2.30 5.79
CA LEU A 57 3.84 2.58 4.36
C LEU A 57 4.93 1.71 3.74
N THR A 58 4.61 1.07 2.62
CA THR A 58 5.59 0.37 1.77
C THR A 58 5.44 0.82 0.33
N PHE A 59 6.55 1.10 -0.36
CA PHE A 59 6.52 1.37 -1.80
C PHE A 59 7.87 1.01 -2.44
N CYS A 60 7.90 0.95 -3.77
CA CYS A 60 9.15 0.70 -4.49
C CYS A 60 9.78 2.01 -4.99
N GLU A 61 11.10 2.11 -4.89
CA GLU A 61 11.92 3.23 -5.38
C GLU A 61 13.11 2.65 -6.14
N ASP A 62 13.31 3.04 -7.40
CA ASP A 62 14.50 2.68 -8.20
C ASP A 62 14.88 1.18 -8.13
N SER A 63 13.89 0.29 -8.29
CA SER A 63 14.05 -1.18 -8.18
C SER A 63 14.27 -1.74 -6.77
N GLN A 64 14.25 -0.91 -5.73
CA GLN A 64 14.30 -1.28 -4.32
C GLN A 64 12.93 -1.18 -3.67
N ILE A 65 12.77 -1.82 -2.51
CA ILE A 65 11.59 -1.66 -1.66
C ILE A 65 11.96 -0.75 -0.50
N LYS A 66 11.05 0.15 -0.15
CA LYS A 66 11.12 1.03 1.00
C LYS A 66 10.01 0.70 1.97
N PHE A 67 10.37 0.55 3.24
CA PHE A 67 9.46 0.28 4.34
C PHE A 67 9.52 1.44 5.32
N TYR A 68 8.36 1.98 5.71
CA TYR A 68 8.26 3.09 6.64
C TYR A 68 7.24 2.76 7.72
N ARG A 69 7.68 2.77 8.98
CA ARG A 69 6.81 2.67 10.15
C ARG A 69 6.18 4.01 10.47
N ASN A 70 4.88 4.02 10.74
CA ASN A 70 4.15 5.20 11.16
C ASN A 70 4.04 5.29 12.69
N ASN A 71 4.79 6.20 13.29
CA ASN A 71 4.76 6.52 14.70
C ASN A 71 3.83 7.73 14.99
N GLN A 72 2.52 7.56 14.77
CA GLN A 72 1.49 8.59 15.02
C GLN A 72 1.70 9.92 14.26
N GLY A 73 2.12 9.81 13.01
CA GLY A 73 2.36 10.95 12.11
C GLY A 73 3.84 11.30 11.91
N ASP A 74 4.73 10.76 12.75
CA ASP A 74 6.16 10.68 12.45
C ASP A 74 6.44 9.38 11.70
N VAL A 75 7.19 9.40 10.61
CA VAL A 75 7.51 8.19 9.81
C VAL A 75 8.98 7.84 9.94
N GLU A 76 9.29 6.56 10.15
CA GLU A 76 10.64 6.02 10.30
C GLU A 76 10.92 5.00 9.20
N GLU A 77 12.00 5.17 8.43
CA GLU A 77 12.43 4.15 7.45
C GLU A 77 13.00 2.92 8.15
N LEU A 78 12.48 1.74 7.81
CA LEU A 78 12.94 0.44 8.32
C LEU A 78 13.76 -0.29 7.26
N VAL A 79 14.64 -1.18 7.74
CA VAL A 79 15.39 -2.10 6.90
C VAL A 79 14.96 -3.52 7.24
N LEU A 80 14.20 -4.14 6.33
CA LEU A 80 13.80 -5.54 6.41
C LEU A 80 14.73 -6.39 5.54
N SER A 81 14.99 -7.64 5.95
CA SER A 81 15.82 -8.58 5.19
C SER A 81 15.06 -9.22 4.02
N ILE A 82 14.43 -8.39 3.20
CA ILE A 82 13.67 -8.77 2.01
C ILE A 82 14.48 -8.39 0.79
N GLU A 83 15.10 -9.38 0.17
CA GLU A 83 16.00 -9.19 -0.97
C GLU A 83 15.27 -9.34 -2.31
N VAL A 84 15.29 -8.28 -3.11
CA VAL A 84 14.75 -8.26 -4.48
C VAL A 84 15.90 -8.07 -5.47
N SER A 85 15.79 -8.72 -6.63
CA SER A 85 16.91 -8.81 -7.59
C SER A 85 16.66 -8.05 -8.89
N ASN A 86 15.40 -7.81 -9.25
CA ASN A 86 15.05 -7.56 -10.64
C ASN A 86 13.87 -6.57 -10.79
N ASN A 87 14.03 -5.37 -10.24
CA ASN A 87 13.08 -4.27 -10.41
C ASN A 87 11.74 -4.55 -9.73
N ALA A 88 11.75 -4.39 -8.41
CA ALA A 88 10.56 -4.41 -7.56
C ALA A 88 9.51 -3.42 -8.09
N ASN A 89 8.29 -3.89 -8.24
CA ASN A 89 7.23 -3.12 -8.88
C ASN A 89 6.03 -2.91 -7.96
N HIS A 90 5.32 -3.96 -7.57
CA HIS A 90 4.08 -3.82 -6.79
C HIS A 90 4.18 -4.61 -5.48
N PRO A 91 4.38 -3.93 -4.34
CA PRO A 91 4.36 -4.57 -3.02
C PRO A 91 2.91 -4.77 -2.55
N ILE A 92 2.64 -5.90 -1.93
CA ILE A 92 1.38 -6.15 -1.21
C ILE A 92 1.65 -6.99 0.04
N TRP A 93 0.98 -6.63 1.13
CA TRP A 93 0.97 -7.38 2.37
C TRP A 93 -0.27 -8.27 2.44
N VAL A 94 -0.10 -9.50 2.88
CA VAL A 94 -1.16 -10.51 2.90
C VAL A 94 -0.84 -11.59 3.94
N ASP A 95 -1.83 -12.07 4.69
CA ASP A 95 -1.70 -13.25 5.55
C ASP A 95 -2.02 -14.47 4.69
N TYR A 96 -1.03 -15.10 4.05
CA TYR A 96 -1.31 -16.12 3.02
C TYR A 96 -1.64 -17.50 3.63
N ASP A 97 -1.09 -17.80 4.80
CA ASP A 97 -1.24 -19.09 5.47
C ASP A 97 -2.18 -19.07 6.68
N ASN A 98 -2.80 -17.91 6.97
CA ASN A 98 -3.78 -17.68 8.03
C ASN A 98 -3.20 -17.93 9.43
N ASP A 99 -1.93 -17.57 9.64
CA ASP A 99 -1.27 -17.66 10.93
C ASP A 99 -1.47 -16.39 11.80
N GLY A 100 -2.04 -15.34 11.20
CA GLY A 100 -2.40 -14.09 11.83
C GLY A 100 -1.32 -13.02 11.79
N ASP A 101 -0.21 -13.25 11.08
CA ASP A 101 0.72 -12.21 10.72
C ASP A 101 0.70 -11.89 9.21
N LEU A 102 1.45 -10.86 8.81
CA LEU A 102 1.40 -10.36 7.45
C LEU A 102 2.68 -10.73 6.71
N ASP A 103 2.49 -11.54 5.68
CA ASP A 103 3.50 -11.90 4.71
C ASP A 103 3.62 -10.84 3.63
N PHE A 104 4.73 -10.93 2.89
CA PHE A 104 5.07 -9.94 1.90
C PHE A 104 5.20 -10.54 0.51
N PHE A 105 4.38 -10.06 -0.41
CA PHE A 105 4.48 -10.39 -1.83
C PHE A 105 4.94 -9.19 -2.64
N ILE A 106 5.86 -9.42 -3.59
CA ILE A 106 6.36 -8.39 -4.49
C ILE A 106 6.37 -8.89 -5.93
N SER A 107 5.70 -8.13 -6.81
CA SER A 107 5.85 -8.34 -8.24
C SER A 107 7.14 -7.72 -8.76
N GLN A 108 7.82 -8.39 -9.68
CA GLN A 108 9.05 -7.89 -10.30
C GLN A 108 8.86 -7.70 -11.82
N MET A 109 9.49 -6.66 -12.37
CA MET A 109 9.41 -6.39 -13.81
C MET A 109 10.41 -7.18 -14.65
N GLN A 110 11.54 -7.59 -14.06
CA GLN A 110 12.63 -8.23 -14.79
C GLN A 110 13.06 -9.53 -14.11
N GLY A 111 12.15 -10.17 -13.36
CA GLY A 111 12.42 -11.37 -12.58
C GLY A 111 11.15 -11.98 -12.00
N PRO A 112 11.28 -13.06 -11.21
CA PRO A 112 10.15 -13.76 -10.64
C PRO A 112 9.40 -12.90 -9.64
N ASN A 113 8.09 -13.09 -9.53
CA ASN A 113 7.38 -12.57 -8.37
C ASN A 113 7.80 -13.38 -7.14
N LEU A 114 7.93 -12.71 -6.01
CA LEU A 114 8.44 -13.33 -4.78
C LEU A 114 7.38 -13.25 -3.68
N LEU A 115 7.26 -14.33 -2.92
CA LEU A 115 6.52 -14.42 -1.67
C LEU A 115 7.51 -14.64 -0.52
N PHE A 116 7.33 -13.87 0.54
CA PHE A 116 8.11 -13.95 1.76
C PHE A 116 7.18 -14.18 2.95
N GLU A 117 7.39 -15.28 3.67
CA GLU A 117 6.65 -15.62 4.89
C GLU A 117 7.28 -14.93 6.10
N GLN A 118 6.48 -14.39 7.02
CA GLN A 118 6.99 -13.87 8.28
C GLN A 118 7.17 -15.00 9.31
N THR A 119 8.38 -15.53 9.43
CA THR A 119 8.65 -16.67 10.35
C THR A 119 8.79 -16.26 11.82
N SER A 120 9.00 -14.96 12.07
CA SER A 120 8.91 -14.32 13.39
C SER A 120 8.80 -12.82 13.20
N ALA A 121 8.42 -12.07 14.26
CA ALA A 121 8.17 -10.63 14.18
C ALA A 121 9.27 -9.87 13.39
N MET A 122 8.87 -9.32 12.23
CA MET A 122 9.71 -8.57 11.30
C MET A 122 10.87 -9.36 10.66
N VAL A 123 10.80 -10.69 10.65
CA VAL A 123 11.79 -11.60 10.05
C VAL A 123 11.11 -12.40 8.96
N PHE A 124 11.65 -12.30 7.74
CA PHE A 124 11.01 -12.82 6.54
C PHE A 124 11.89 -13.86 5.85
N GLU A 125 11.28 -14.95 5.39
CA GLU A 125 11.92 -16.00 4.60
C GLU A 125 11.29 -16.11 3.21
N ASN A 126 12.12 -16.25 2.17
CA ASN A 126 11.60 -16.42 0.81
C ASN A 126 11.08 -17.84 0.61
N VAL A 127 9.76 -17.98 0.53
CA VAL A 127 9.06 -19.27 0.37
C VAL A 127 8.55 -19.50 -1.06
N THR A 128 8.88 -18.62 -2.01
CA THR A 128 8.36 -18.63 -3.38
C THR A 128 8.40 -20.01 -4.05
N SER A 129 9.53 -20.72 -3.95
CA SER A 129 9.69 -22.06 -4.52
C SER A 129 8.92 -23.13 -3.76
N ASP A 130 8.77 -22.95 -2.45
CA ASP A 130 8.28 -23.96 -1.52
C ASP A 130 6.75 -24.07 -1.63
N VAL A 131 6.09 -22.95 -1.89
CA VAL A 131 4.65 -22.88 -2.21
C VAL A 131 4.34 -23.12 -3.70
N GLY A 132 5.36 -23.34 -4.53
CA GLY A 132 5.19 -23.67 -5.95
C GLY A 132 4.84 -22.49 -6.86
N LEU A 133 5.10 -21.25 -6.42
CA LEU A 133 4.94 -20.09 -7.29
C LEU A 133 5.94 -20.13 -8.45
N PRO A 134 5.52 -19.72 -9.65
CA PRO A 134 6.33 -19.89 -10.85
C PRO A 134 7.46 -18.85 -10.88
N LEU A 135 8.69 -19.32 -11.08
CA LEU A 135 9.89 -18.47 -11.18
C LEU A 135 10.09 -17.93 -12.62
N LEU A 136 9.05 -17.32 -13.19
CA LEU A 136 9.09 -16.76 -14.54
C LEU A 136 9.85 -15.44 -14.56
N MET A 137 10.45 -15.11 -15.70
CA MET A 137 11.17 -13.85 -15.89
C MET A 137 10.32 -12.80 -16.63
N ASP A 138 9.02 -13.05 -16.76
CA ASP A 138 8.09 -12.18 -17.47
C ASP A 138 7.75 -10.94 -16.62
N PRO A 139 7.61 -9.76 -17.24
CA PRO A 139 7.30 -8.53 -16.51
C PRO A 139 5.92 -8.60 -15.85
N SER A 140 5.89 -8.37 -14.54
CA SER A 140 4.67 -8.21 -13.75
C SER A 140 4.50 -6.77 -13.27
N PHE A 141 3.28 -6.24 -13.43
CA PHE A 141 2.95 -4.81 -13.18
C PHE A 141 2.04 -4.58 -11.97
N GLY A 142 1.53 -5.64 -11.37
CA GLY A 142 0.57 -5.56 -10.29
C GLY A 142 0.19 -6.94 -9.81
N CYS A 143 -0.40 -6.97 -8.62
CA CYS A 143 -0.88 -8.17 -7.97
C CYS A 143 -2.17 -7.84 -7.18
N SER A 144 -2.93 -8.89 -6.91
CA SER A 144 -4.12 -8.84 -6.07
C SER A 144 -4.33 -10.23 -5.48
N TRP A 145 -4.67 -10.29 -4.21
CA TRP A 145 -4.94 -11.52 -3.48
C TRP A 145 -6.41 -11.58 -3.08
N GLY A 146 -6.94 -12.80 -2.93
CA GLY A 146 -8.33 -12.97 -2.51
C GLY A 146 -8.71 -14.44 -2.33
N ASP A 147 -9.38 -14.69 -1.22
CA ASP A 147 -9.84 -16.00 -0.78
C ASP A 147 -11.11 -16.34 -1.59
N TYR A 148 -10.94 -17.21 -2.59
CA TYR A 148 -11.98 -17.51 -3.56
C TYR A 148 -12.95 -18.59 -3.05
N ASP A 149 -12.45 -19.59 -2.33
CA ASP A 149 -13.17 -20.77 -1.86
C ASP A 149 -13.62 -20.70 -0.39
N ARG A 150 -13.19 -19.68 0.35
CA ARG A 150 -13.66 -19.30 1.68
C ARG A 150 -13.27 -20.26 2.80
N ASP A 151 -12.13 -20.90 2.68
CA ASP A 151 -11.52 -21.71 3.74
C ASP A 151 -10.67 -20.89 4.71
N GLY A 152 -10.38 -19.64 4.35
CA GLY A 152 -9.82 -18.63 5.24
C GLY A 152 -8.30 -18.53 5.19
N ASP A 153 -7.63 -19.39 4.43
CA ASP A 153 -6.33 -19.12 3.81
C ASP A 153 -6.50 -18.36 2.48
N LEU A 154 -5.39 -17.82 1.97
CA LEU A 154 -5.35 -16.95 0.79
C LEU A 154 -4.54 -17.51 -0.36
#